data_AF-A0A7J7CFW8-F1
#
_entry.id   AF-A0A7J7CFW8-F1
#
_cell.length_a   1.000
_cell.length_b   1.000
_cell.length_c   1.000
_cell.angle_alpha   90.00
_cell.angle_beta   90.00
_cell.angle_gamma   90.00
#
_symmetry.space_group_name_H-M   'P 1'
#
loop_
_entity.id
_entity.type
_entity.pdbx_description
1 polymer ?
#
loop_
_entity_poly.entity_id
_entity_poly.type
_entity_poly.pdbx_seq_one_letter_code
_entity_poly.pdbx_strand_id
1 'polypeptide(L)'
;MGRRQTDSELGRCALLILFVMGMISCSFVYFCLSVLFRPLPNSNTHSLGSNVNRNGGDSIGDEEGEEECCRGIEHLELWGDAVRWGSDFKVNSSRECCMACKEMCGREGGSCLCDTWVFCGDREACGSRFGECWLKKQRDTLGPQLHGSGDKVIWTSGQVFGKTEGIIGLETEYGMLRVKLLPDCAPHSVIYILELLASRFCAGCRFYRAESRGDSWDSEGNRVGHDMEIADNIAQLPTKSEVFSNVPVSVLEKHVPLRFHRINTSP
;
A
#
# COMPACT_ATOMS: atom_id res chain seq x y z
N MET A 1 62.74 28.32 -52.53
CA MET A 1 62.35 27.89 -51.17
C MET A 1 60.86 28.09 -51.01
N GLY A 2 60.06 27.02 -51.01
CA GLY A 2 58.62 27.09 -50.77
C GLY A 2 58.21 25.88 -49.93
N ARG A 3 57.70 26.13 -48.73
CA ARG A 3 57.47 25.11 -47.68
C ARG A 3 56.00 24.63 -47.73
N ARG A 4 55.82 23.30 -47.67
CA ARG A 4 54.55 22.54 -47.74
C ARG A 4 53.52 22.97 -46.68
N GLN A 5 52.24 23.10 -47.09
CA GLN A 5 51.05 23.34 -46.26
C GLN A 5 50.01 22.21 -46.41
N THR A 6 50.39 20.94 -46.23
CA THR A 6 49.45 19.80 -46.40
C THR A 6 49.14 19.03 -45.11
N ASP A 7 49.86 19.26 -44.01
CA ASP A 7 49.66 18.49 -42.76
C ASP A 7 48.67 19.11 -41.76
N SER A 8 48.24 20.37 -41.96
CA SER A 8 47.37 21.09 -41.01
C SER A 8 45.88 20.81 -41.20
N GLU A 9 45.44 20.38 -42.38
CA GLU A 9 44.02 20.15 -42.71
C GLU A 9 43.53 18.78 -42.20
N LEU A 10 44.39 17.76 -42.30
CA LEU A 10 44.07 16.39 -41.85
C LEU A 10 43.88 16.29 -40.33
N GLY A 11 44.70 17.02 -39.56
CA GLY A 11 44.57 17.09 -38.09
C GLY A 11 43.31 17.83 -37.63
N ARG A 12 42.90 18.88 -38.35
CA ARG A 12 41.64 19.60 -38.08
C ARG A 12 40.41 18.75 -38.36
N CYS A 13 40.40 18.00 -39.47
CA CYS A 13 39.31 17.06 -39.76
C CYS A 13 39.24 15.93 -38.72
N ALA A 14 40.37 15.36 -38.30
CA ALA A 14 40.39 14.31 -37.29
C ALA A 14 39.86 14.81 -35.92
N LEU A 15 40.21 16.03 -35.52
CA LEU A 15 39.70 16.64 -34.29
C LEU A 15 38.19 16.93 -34.38
N LEU A 16 37.71 17.42 -35.53
CA LEU A 16 36.28 17.63 -35.76
C LEU A 16 35.48 16.31 -35.70
N ILE A 17 36.01 15.24 -36.28
CA ILE A 17 35.38 13.91 -36.21
C ILE A 17 35.31 13.41 -34.76
N LEU A 18 36.38 13.56 -33.99
CA LEU A 18 36.39 13.16 -32.57
C LEU A 18 35.39 13.98 -31.73
N PHE A 19 35.28 15.28 -31.98
CA PHE A 19 34.27 16.13 -31.33
C PHE A 19 32.85 15.70 -31.69
N VAL A 20 32.56 15.42 -32.96
CA VAL A 20 31.23 14.97 -33.40
C VAL A 20 30.88 13.61 -32.79
N MET A 21 31.83 12.67 -32.75
CA MET A 21 31.62 11.37 -32.10
C MET A 21 31.35 11.50 -30.59
N GLY A 22 32.05 12.41 -29.91
CA GLY A 22 31.80 12.72 -28.50
C GLY A 22 30.41 13.33 -28.27
N MET A 23 29.99 14.27 -29.11
CA MET A 23 28.66 14.88 -29.03
C MET A 23 27.55 13.85 -29.25
N ILE A 24 27.68 12.97 -30.26
CA ILE A 24 26.70 11.92 -30.53
C ILE A 24 26.61 10.93 -29.36
N SER A 25 27.76 10.55 -28.78
CA SER A 25 27.80 9.67 -27.61
C SER A 25 27.09 10.32 -26.40
N CYS A 26 27.39 11.59 -26.10
CA CYS A 26 26.73 12.33 -25.04
C CYS A 26 25.23 12.49 -25.28
N SER A 27 24.80 12.75 -26.51
CA SER A 27 23.37 12.83 -26.87
C SER A 27 22.66 11.49 -26.70
N PHE A 28 23.31 10.38 -27.05
CA PHE A 28 22.74 9.05 -26.87
C PHE A 28 22.61 8.68 -25.39
N VAL A 29 23.63 8.98 -24.57
CA VAL A 29 23.58 8.79 -23.12
C VAL A 29 22.50 9.68 -22.48
N TYR A 30 22.40 10.94 -22.88
CA TYR A 30 21.33 11.85 -22.42
C TYR A 30 19.94 11.36 -22.83
N PHE A 31 19.78 10.82 -24.04
CA PHE A 31 18.53 10.22 -24.49
C PHE A 31 18.17 8.97 -23.67
N CYS A 32 19.12 8.06 -23.44
CA CYS A 32 18.90 6.89 -22.59
C CYS A 32 18.56 7.26 -21.15
N LEU A 33 19.28 8.22 -20.55
CA LEU A 33 18.98 8.72 -19.22
C LEU A 33 17.62 9.43 -19.17
N SER A 34 17.24 10.22 -20.18
CA SER A 34 15.93 10.88 -20.21
C SER A 34 14.76 9.92 -20.49
N VAL A 35 15.00 8.76 -21.08
CA VAL A 35 13.99 7.68 -21.23
C VAL A 35 13.89 6.84 -19.95
N LEU A 36 15.02 6.51 -19.31
CA LEU A 36 15.07 5.73 -18.07
C LEU A 36 14.63 6.54 -16.83
N PHE A 37 14.87 7.85 -16.82
CA PHE A 37 14.50 8.77 -15.74
C PHE A 37 13.36 9.71 -16.13
N ARG A 38 12.56 9.38 -17.15
CA ARG A 38 11.31 10.09 -17.42
C ARG A 38 10.40 9.89 -16.20
N PRO A 39 9.99 10.95 -15.48
CA PRO A 39 8.89 10.84 -14.54
C PRO A 39 7.68 10.42 -15.37
N LEU A 40 6.98 9.39 -14.92
CA LEU A 40 5.68 9.01 -15.49
C LEU A 40 4.83 10.29 -15.56
N PRO A 41 4.26 10.66 -16.72
CA PRO A 41 3.33 11.77 -16.74
C PRO A 41 2.17 11.38 -15.84
N ASN A 42 1.97 12.15 -14.76
CA ASN A 42 0.74 12.13 -13.97
C ASN A 42 -0.44 12.35 -14.92
N SER A 43 -1.05 11.27 -15.40
CA SER A 43 -2.35 11.31 -16.02
C SER A 43 -3.39 11.45 -14.91
N ASN A 44 -3.48 12.65 -14.36
CA ASN A 44 -4.64 13.07 -13.58
C ASN A 44 -5.65 13.75 -14.49
N THR A 45 -6.90 13.33 -14.30
CA THR A 45 -8.17 13.96 -14.67
C THR A 45 -8.57 13.96 -16.14
N HIS A 46 -9.10 12.84 -16.62
CA HIS A 46 -10.35 12.87 -17.37
C HIS A 46 -11.49 12.52 -16.40
N SER A 47 -12.07 13.54 -15.78
CA SER A 47 -13.37 13.43 -15.13
C SER A 47 -14.42 13.21 -16.22
N LEU A 48 -14.87 11.97 -16.39
CA LEU A 48 -16.09 11.71 -17.14
C LEU A 48 -17.26 12.12 -16.22
N GLY A 49 -17.71 13.36 -16.39
CA GLY A 49 -18.91 13.87 -15.74
C GLY A 49 -20.11 13.06 -16.17
N SER A 50 -20.61 12.21 -15.27
CA SER A 50 -21.95 11.65 -15.41
C SER A 50 -22.94 12.67 -14.84
N ASN A 51 -23.65 13.36 -15.72
CA ASN A 51 -24.77 14.22 -15.37
C ASN A 51 -25.89 13.36 -14.79
N VAL A 52 -26.02 13.35 -13.46
CA VAL A 52 -27.25 12.91 -12.79
C VAL A 52 -27.94 14.13 -12.20
N ASN A 53 -29.13 14.38 -12.73
CA ASN A 53 -30.02 15.48 -12.40
C ASN A 53 -30.50 15.35 -10.94
N ARG A 54 -30.06 16.23 -10.05
CA ARG A 54 -30.51 16.29 -8.65
C ARG A 54 -31.55 17.40 -8.50
N ASN A 55 -32.83 17.02 -8.47
CA ASN A 55 -33.86 17.83 -7.82
C ASN A 55 -33.70 17.74 -6.30
N GLY A 56 -34.01 18.84 -5.63
CA GLY A 56 -33.62 19.16 -4.26
C GLY A 56 -34.17 18.28 -3.15
N GLY A 57 -33.51 18.40 -2.00
CA GLY A 57 -33.87 17.78 -0.73
C GLY A 57 -32.73 17.96 0.27
N ASP A 58 -32.67 19.15 0.87
CA ASP A 58 -31.77 19.51 1.96
C ASP A 58 -31.99 18.62 3.18
N SER A 59 -30.94 17.91 3.59
CA SER A 59 -30.79 17.28 4.90
C SER A 59 -29.30 17.05 5.08
N ILE A 60 -28.64 18.05 5.66
CA ILE A 60 -27.27 17.97 6.16
C ILE A 60 -27.28 16.96 7.31
N GLY A 61 -26.85 15.75 7.00
CA GLY A 61 -26.40 14.74 7.94
C GLY A 61 -25.01 14.32 7.49
N ASP A 62 -24.05 14.45 8.38
CA ASP A 62 -22.64 14.11 8.17
C ASP A 62 -22.49 12.62 7.81
N GLU A 63 -22.44 12.34 6.52
CA GLU A 63 -21.84 11.13 5.95
C GLU A 63 -20.74 11.60 5.00
N GLU A 64 -19.60 11.99 5.56
CA GLU A 64 -18.34 11.90 4.82
C GLU A 64 -18.17 10.42 4.49
N GLY A 65 -18.57 10.03 3.28
CA GLY A 65 -18.52 8.65 2.84
C GLY A 65 -17.09 8.15 2.96
N GLU A 66 -16.85 7.24 3.91
CA GLU A 66 -15.66 6.39 3.91
C GLU A 66 -15.56 5.83 2.49
N GLU A 67 -14.54 6.26 1.72
CA GLU A 67 -14.24 5.62 0.45
C GLU A 67 -14.08 4.13 0.75
N GLU A 68 -15.02 3.31 0.28
CA GLU A 68 -15.04 1.91 0.63
C GLU A 68 -13.77 1.25 0.05
N CYS A 69 -12.81 0.95 0.92
CA CYS A 69 -11.56 0.33 0.54
C CYS A 69 -11.81 -1.05 -0.04
N CYS A 70 -11.05 -1.39 -1.09
CA CYS A 70 -10.95 -2.75 -1.59
C CYS A 70 -9.70 -2.89 -2.47
N ARG A 71 -8.59 -3.27 -1.83
CA ARG A 71 -7.27 -3.47 -2.43
C ARG A 71 -6.77 -4.90 -2.14
N GLY A 72 -5.99 -5.43 -3.07
CA GLY A 72 -5.28 -6.70 -2.91
C GLY A 72 -3.80 -6.53 -3.24
N ILE A 73 -3.05 -7.61 -3.12
CA ILE A 73 -1.63 -7.69 -3.46
C ILE A 73 -1.50 -8.55 -4.72
N GLU A 74 -0.87 -7.98 -5.73
CA GLU A 74 -0.54 -8.70 -6.96
C GLU A 74 0.51 -9.78 -6.70
N HIS A 75 0.50 -10.82 -7.52
CA HIS A 75 1.44 -11.94 -7.39
C HIS A 75 1.40 -12.63 -6.01
N LEU A 76 0.20 -12.73 -5.43
CA LEU A 76 -0.06 -13.37 -4.15
C LEU A 76 -1.26 -14.30 -4.26
N GLU A 77 -1.11 -15.54 -3.83
CA GLU A 77 -2.20 -16.52 -3.76
C GLU A 77 -2.42 -16.94 -2.31
N LEU A 78 -3.47 -16.36 -1.70
CA LEU A 78 -3.98 -16.82 -0.43
C LEU A 78 -4.86 -18.07 -0.63
N TRP A 79 -4.57 -19.10 0.14
CA TRP A 79 -5.33 -20.34 0.19
C TRP A 79 -6.62 -20.16 1.00
N GLY A 80 -7.55 -21.11 0.93
CA GLY A 80 -8.79 -21.08 1.69
C GLY A 80 -9.88 -21.95 1.06
N ASP A 81 -10.87 -22.32 1.86
CA ASP A 81 -12.00 -23.13 1.40
C ASP A 81 -12.91 -22.27 0.53
N ALA A 82 -13.21 -22.74 -0.69
CA ALA A 82 -14.00 -21.96 -1.65
C ALA A 82 -15.46 -21.84 -1.19
N VAL A 83 -15.93 -20.61 -1.02
CA VAL A 83 -17.35 -20.30 -0.78
C VAL A 83 -18.06 -19.87 -2.06
N ARG A 84 -17.31 -19.41 -3.07
CA ARG A 84 -17.77 -19.25 -4.44
C ARG A 84 -16.65 -19.59 -5.42
N TRP A 85 -16.95 -20.47 -6.36
CA TRP A 85 -16.00 -20.95 -7.38
C TRP A 85 -15.79 -19.89 -8.45
N GLY A 86 -14.53 -19.60 -8.78
CA GLY A 86 -14.19 -18.60 -9.80
C GLY A 86 -14.54 -19.02 -11.22
N SER A 87 -14.65 -20.32 -11.49
CA SER A 87 -15.15 -20.84 -12.78
C SER A 87 -16.56 -20.34 -13.10
N ASP A 88 -17.38 -20.15 -12.06
CA ASP A 88 -18.79 -19.74 -12.15
C ASP A 88 -18.97 -18.26 -11.80
N PHE A 89 -17.89 -17.57 -11.39
CA PHE A 89 -17.92 -16.18 -10.98
C PHE A 89 -16.75 -15.40 -11.57
N LYS A 90 -17.07 -14.61 -12.60
CA LYS A 90 -16.13 -13.71 -13.27
C LYS A 90 -16.52 -12.26 -13.06
N VAL A 91 -15.51 -11.42 -12.83
CA VAL A 91 -15.62 -9.97 -12.62
C VAL A 91 -14.55 -9.25 -13.45
N ASN A 92 -14.64 -7.93 -13.56
CA ASN A 92 -13.76 -7.17 -14.43
C ASN A 92 -12.53 -6.60 -13.71
N SER A 93 -12.50 -6.64 -12.38
CA SER A 93 -11.38 -6.10 -11.59
C SER A 93 -11.19 -6.80 -10.24
N SER A 94 -9.98 -6.69 -9.69
CA SER A 94 -9.67 -7.14 -8.33
C SER A 94 -10.52 -6.42 -7.29
N ARG A 95 -10.84 -5.14 -7.52
CA ARG A 95 -11.74 -4.35 -6.67
C ARG A 95 -13.14 -4.95 -6.63
N GLU A 96 -13.73 -5.30 -7.78
CA GLU A 96 -15.04 -5.96 -7.82
C GLU A 96 -15.02 -7.32 -7.09
N CYS A 97 -13.94 -8.08 -7.22
CA CYS A 97 -13.77 -9.34 -6.51
C CYS A 97 -13.73 -9.15 -4.97
N CYS A 98 -12.97 -8.16 -4.52
CA CYS A 98 -12.91 -7.76 -3.11
C CYS A 98 -14.27 -7.33 -2.58
N MET A 99 -14.99 -6.47 -3.32
CA MET A 99 -16.31 -5.98 -2.95
C MET A 99 -17.31 -7.13 -2.83
N ALA A 100 -17.28 -8.08 -3.77
CA ALA A 100 -18.12 -9.27 -3.69
C ALA A 100 -17.83 -10.13 -2.44
N CYS A 101 -16.58 -10.21 -1.99
CA CYS A 101 -16.23 -10.85 -0.71
C CYS A 101 -16.78 -10.06 0.48
N LYS A 102 -16.62 -8.73 0.46
CA LYS A 102 -17.05 -7.80 1.52
C LYS A 102 -18.57 -7.76 1.70
N GLU A 103 -19.34 -7.88 0.62
CA GLU A 103 -20.80 -8.01 0.66
C GLU A 103 -21.27 -9.29 1.37
N MET A 104 -20.41 -10.31 1.47
CA MET A 104 -20.68 -11.54 2.23
C MET A 104 -20.33 -11.42 3.73
N CYS A 105 -19.96 -10.23 4.19
CA CYS A 105 -19.87 -9.89 5.61
C CYS A 105 -21.22 -9.32 6.07
N GLY A 106 -21.89 -10.02 6.99
CA GLY A 106 -23.18 -9.57 7.53
C GLY A 106 -23.10 -8.21 8.23
N ARG A 107 -24.17 -7.41 8.12
CA ARG A 107 -24.29 -6.12 8.82
C ARG A 107 -24.40 -6.25 10.34
N GLU A 108 -24.91 -7.38 10.82
CA GLU A 108 -25.17 -7.71 12.22
C GLU A 108 -24.13 -8.69 12.78
N GLY A 109 -23.03 -8.17 13.35
CA GLY A 109 -22.18 -8.83 14.36
C GLY A 109 -21.52 -10.19 14.05
N GLY A 110 -21.84 -10.83 12.93
CA GLY A 110 -21.38 -12.17 12.56
C GLY A 110 -20.07 -12.18 11.78
N SER A 111 -19.40 -13.34 11.80
CA SER A 111 -18.21 -13.63 11.00
C SER A 111 -18.51 -13.55 9.51
N CYS A 112 -17.59 -13.06 8.69
CA CYS A 112 -17.79 -13.03 7.24
C CYS A 112 -17.83 -14.45 6.66
N LEU A 113 -18.74 -14.71 5.72
CA LEU A 113 -18.74 -15.98 4.96
C LEU A 113 -17.58 -16.04 3.96
N CYS A 114 -17.15 -14.88 3.45
CA CYS A 114 -15.91 -14.72 2.70
C CYS A 114 -14.99 -13.77 3.47
N ASP A 115 -13.77 -14.18 3.77
CA ASP A 115 -12.73 -13.31 4.36
C ASP A 115 -11.44 -13.29 3.54
N THR A 116 -11.40 -14.00 2.42
CA THR A 116 -10.28 -14.05 1.48
C THR A 116 -10.79 -14.17 0.06
N TRP A 117 -10.13 -13.50 -0.88
CA TRP A 117 -10.46 -13.58 -2.29
C TRP A 117 -9.19 -13.65 -3.15
N VAL A 118 -9.26 -14.33 -4.29
CA VAL A 118 -8.22 -14.28 -5.33
C VAL A 118 -8.85 -13.95 -6.68
N PHE A 119 -8.18 -13.13 -7.49
CA PHE A 119 -8.63 -12.63 -8.77
C PHE A 119 -7.54 -12.74 -9.84
N CYS A 120 -7.90 -13.15 -11.05
CA CYS A 120 -6.97 -13.21 -12.18
C CYS A 120 -7.25 -12.09 -13.20
N GLY A 121 -6.44 -11.04 -13.15
CA GLY A 121 -6.64 -9.81 -13.92
C GLY A 121 -5.80 -9.67 -15.20
N ASP A 122 -4.75 -10.47 -15.37
CA ASP A 122 -3.87 -10.38 -16.54
C ASP A 122 -4.37 -11.32 -17.65
N ARG A 123 -4.74 -10.76 -18.81
CA ARG A 123 -5.31 -11.56 -19.90
C ARG A 123 -4.36 -12.62 -20.46
N GLU A 124 -3.07 -12.29 -20.54
CA GLU A 124 -2.07 -13.18 -21.13
C GLU A 124 -1.66 -14.27 -20.14
N ALA A 125 -1.38 -13.89 -18.89
CA ALA A 125 -0.95 -14.83 -17.86
C ALA A 125 -2.10 -15.73 -17.37
N CYS A 126 -3.34 -15.24 -17.33
CA CYS A 126 -4.49 -15.99 -16.81
C CYS A 126 -5.09 -16.97 -17.82
N GLY A 127 -4.95 -16.73 -19.12
CA GLY A 127 -5.55 -17.56 -20.17
C GLY A 127 -7.06 -17.75 -19.96
N SER A 128 -7.51 -19.00 -19.81
CA SER A 128 -8.93 -19.33 -19.58
C SER A 128 -9.48 -18.82 -18.24
N ARG A 129 -8.58 -18.56 -17.27
CA ARG A 129 -8.92 -18.07 -15.93
C ARG A 129 -9.08 -16.55 -15.86
N PHE A 130 -8.90 -15.84 -16.97
CA PHE A 130 -9.08 -14.40 -17.00
C PHE A 130 -10.47 -14.01 -16.47
N GLY A 131 -10.48 -13.07 -15.54
CA GLY A 131 -11.66 -12.55 -14.86
C GLY A 131 -12.17 -13.42 -13.70
N GLU A 132 -11.63 -14.64 -13.49
CA GLU A 132 -12.09 -15.49 -12.38
C GLU A 132 -11.88 -14.81 -11.03
N CYS A 133 -12.93 -14.80 -10.22
CA CYS A 133 -12.93 -14.33 -8.85
C CYS A 133 -13.33 -15.47 -7.93
N TRP A 134 -12.40 -15.92 -7.11
CA TRP A 134 -12.62 -16.99 -6.15
C TRP A 134 -12.82 -16.38 -4.78
N LEU A 135 -13.99 -16.59 -4.21
CA LEU A 135 -14.32 -16.16 -2.85
C LEU A 135 -14.07 -17.34 -1.90
N LYS A 136 -13.31 -17.09 -0.83
CA LYS A 136 -12.78 -18.11 0.06
C LYS A 136 -12.98 -17.75 1.53
N LYS A 137 -12.91 -18.76 2.39
CA LYS A 137 -12.90 -18.62 3.85
C LYS A 137 -11.62 -19.20 4.44
N GLN A 138 -10.93 -18.44 5.28
CA GLN A 138 -9.82 -18.90 6.10
C GLN A 138 -10.31 -19.70 7.30
N ARG A 139 -9.47 -20.64 7.75
CA ARG A 139 -9.65 -21.27 9.07
C ARG A 139 -9.20 -20.36 10.21
N ASP A 140 -8.16 -19.58 9.98
CA ASP A 140 -7.61 -18.59 10.90
C ASP A 140 -7.36 -17.29 10.14
N THR A 141 -8.25 -16.32 10.33
CA THR A 141 -8.22 -15.02 9.67
C THR A 141 -6.99 -14.17 10.07
N LEU A 142 -6.37 -14.43 11.24
CA LEU A 142 -5.13 -13.78 11.66
C LEU A 142 -3.88 -14.59 11.30
N GLY A 143 -4.04 -15.72 10.60
CA GLY A 143 -2.99 -16.60 10.14
C GLY A 143 -3.30 -17.15 8.75
N PRO A 144 -3.45 -16.29 7.73
CA PRO A 144 -3.85 -16.71 6.40
C PRO A 144 -2.82 -17.66 5.81
N GLN A 145 -3.31 -18.70 5.14
CA GLN A 145 -2.44 -19.68 4.50
C GLN A 145 -1.96 -19.16 3.15
N LEU A 146 -0.65 -19.10 2.96
CA LEU A 146 -0.03 -18.73 1.69
C LEU A 146 0.11 -19.97 0.80
N HIS A 147 -0.47 -19.95 -0.40
CA HIS A 147 -0.23 -20.98 -1.41
C HIS A 147 0.99 -20.66 -2.28
N GLY A 148 1.15 -19.37 -2.65
CA GLY A 148 2.26 -18.91 -3.45
C GLY A 148 2.43 -17.40 -3.42
N SER A 149 3.65 -16.93 -3.66
CA SER A 149 3.98 -15.50 -3.86
C SER A 149 5.07 -15.30 -4.92
N GLY A 150 5.14 -14.11 -5.49
CA GLY A 150 6.15 -13.67 -6.46
C GLY A 150 5.75 -13.86 -7.92
N ASP A 151 6.61 -13.46 -8.85
CA ASP A 151 6.31 -13.22 -10.28
C ASP A 151 5.63 -14.37 -11.04
N LYS A 152 5.74 -15.61 -10.55
CA LYS A 152 5.09 -16.79 -11.15
C LYS A 152 3.62 -16.92 -10.77
N VAL A 153 3.17 -16.19 -9.77
CA VAL A 153 1.79 -16.19 -9.29
C VAL A 153 0.98 -15.22 -10.12
N ILE A 154 -0.05 -15.74 -10.79
CA ILE A 154 -0.95 -14.97 -11.67
C ILE A 154 -2.08 -14.27 -10.91
N TRP A 155 -2.23 -14.58 -9.62
CA TRP A 155 -3.32 -14.13 -8.78
C TRP A 155 -2.99 -12.81 -8.09
N THR A 156 -3.99 -11.94 -8.03
CA THR A 156 -4.08 -10.88 -7.03
C THR A 156 -4.97 -11.38 -5.89
N SER A 157 -4.59 -11.18 -4.64
CA SER A 157 -5.42 -11.63 -3.52
C SER A 157 -5.46 -10.65 -2.36
N GLY A 158 -6.49 -10.76 -1.54
CA GLY A 158 -6.69 -9.91 -0.37
C GLY A 158 -7.56 -10.60 0.68
N GLN A 159 -7.63 -9.95 1.83
CA GLN A 159 -8.50 -10.37 2.94
C GLN A 159 -9.54 -9.29 3.23
N VAL A 160 -10.64 -9.69 3.85
CA VAL A 160 -11.67 -8.80 4.38
C VAL A 160 -11.98 -9.26 5.80
N PHE A 161 -12.03 -8.33 6.75
CA PHE A 161 -12.37 -8.63 8.14
C PHE A 161 -13.75 -8.08 8.49
N GLY A 162 -14.61 -8.91 9.07
CA GLY A 162 -15.90 -8.47 9.60
C GLY A 162 -15.73 -7.50 10.77
N LYS A 163 -16.79 -6.81 11.20
CA LYS A 163 -16.71 -5.75 12.23
C LYS A 163 -15.96 -6.17 13.50
N THR A 164 -16.18 -7.39 13.97
CA THR A 164 -15.58 -7.95 15.19
C THR A 164 -14.31 -8.78 14.97
N GLU A 165 -13.92 -9.04 13.72
CA GLU A 165 -12.73 -9.82 13.35
C GLU A 165 -11.49 -8.93 13.20
N GLY A 166 -10.28 -9.48 13.09
CA GLY A 166 -9.10 -8.67 12.74
C GLY A 166 -8.65 -7.69 13.83
N ILE A 167 -9.04 -7.90 15.09
CA ILE A 167 -8.64 -7.07 16.22
C ILE A 167 -7.46 -7.73 16.93
N ILE A 168 -6.38 -6.97 17.09
CA ILE A 168 -5.16 -7.43 17.74
C ILE A 168 -4.91 -6.60 19.02
N GLY A 169 -4.16 -7.16 19.94
CA GLY A 169 -3.78 -6.51 21.20
C GLY A 169 -2.33 -6.07 21.17
N LEU A 170 -2.07 -4.84 21.59
CA LEU A 170 -0.73 -4.39 22.00
C LEU A 170 -0.74 -4.29 23.52
N GLU A 171 -0.12 -5.26 24.19
CA GLU A 171 -0.01 -5.29 25.64
C GLU A 171 1.15 -4.39 26.08
N THR A 172 0.90 -3.53 27.07
CA THR A 172 1.89 -2.64 27.71
C THR A 172 1.73 -2.68 29.23
N GLU A 173 2.66 -2.05 29.96
CA GLU A 173 2.52 -1.90 31.42
C GLU A 173 1.32 -1.03 31.86
N TYR A 174 0.71 -0.29 30.93
CA TYR A 174 -0.46 0.58 31.17
C TYR A 174 -1.79 -0.05 30.75
N GLY A 175 -1.76 -1.28 30.22
CA GLY A 175 -2.94 -1.98 29.74
C GLY A 175 -2.82 -2.40 28.27
N MET A 176 -3.95 -2.87 27.72
CA MET A 176 -4.03 -3.41 26.37
C MET A 176 -4.66 -2.42 25.41
N LEU A 177 -3.92 -2.04 24.37
CA LEU A 177 -4.45 -1.30 23.23
C LEU A 177 -5.04 -2.28 22.22
N ARG A 178 -6.30 -2.10 21.85
CA ARG A 178 -6.97 -2.92 20.83
C ARG A 178 -6.89 -2.20 19.50
N VAL A 179 -6.31 -2.84 18.49
CA VAL A 179 -6.10 -2.27 17.16
C VAL A 179 -6.87 -3.08 16.14
N LYS A 180 -7.76 -2.43 15.40
CA LYS A 180 -8.50 -3.03 14.28
C LYS A 180 -7.64 -2.96 13.02
N LEU A 181 -7.44 -4.11 12.37
CA LEU A 181 -6.75 -4.19 11.10
C LEU A 181 -7.74 -4.01 9.94
N LEU A 182 -7.30 -3.33 8.87
CA LEU A 182 -8.07 -3.00 7.67
C LEU A 182 -7.37 -3.56 6.41
N PRO A 183 -7.44 -4.88 6.17
CA PRO A 183 -6.70 -5.53 5.09
C PRO A 183 -7.10 -5.06 3.69
N ASP A 184 -8.36 -4.64 3.52
CA ASP A 184 -8.91 -4.09 2.28
C ASP A 184 -8.40 -2.67 1.97
N CYS A 185 -7.97 -1.91 2.99
CA CYS A 185 -7.36 -0.59 2.83
C CYS A 185 -5.83 -0.65 2.68
N ALA A 186 -5.15 -1.44 3.53
CA ALA A 186 -3.70 -1.46 3.65
C ALA A 186 -3.15 -2.91 3.72
N PRO A 187 -3.28 -3.70 2.63
CA PRO A 187 -3.03 -5.14 2.68
C PRO A 187 -1.58 -5.48 3.03
N HIS A 188 -0.60 -4.74 2.51
CA HIS A 188 0.82 -4.97 2.82
C HIS A 188 1.14 -4.76 4.31
N SER A 189 0.66 -3.65 4.89
CA SER A 189 0.85 -3.33 6.31
C SER A 189 0.20 -4.39 7.20
N VAL A 190 -1.00 -4.84 6.83
CA VAL A 190 -1.70 -5.88 7.58
C VAL A 190 -0.96 -7.22 7.50
N ILE A 191 -0.50 -7.67 6.33
CA ILE A 191 0.28 -8.91 6.23
C ILE A 191 1.53 -8.84 7.10
N TYR A 192 2.26 -7.73 7.07
CA TYR A 192 3.44 -7.57 7.92
C TYR A 192 3.10 -7.66 9.41
N ILE A 193 1.99 -7.06 9.85
CA ILE A 193 1.51 -7.20 11.23
C ILE A 193 1.13 -8.65 11.56
N LEU A 194 0.49 -9.39 10.65
CA LEU A 194 0.15 -10.80 10.84
C LEU A 194 1.41 -11.67 10.95
N GLU A 195 2.45 -11.38 10.16
CA GLU A 195 3.76 -12.02 10.28
C GLU A 195 4.40 -11.72 11.65
N LEU A 196 4.35 -10.47 12.13
CA LEU A 196 4.80 -10.10 13.48
C LEU A 196 4.00 -10.80 14.59
N LEU A 197 2.72 -11.12 14.37
CA LEU A 197 1.90 -11.86 15.33
C LEU A 197 2.21 -13.36 15.34
N ALA A 198 2.47 -13.94 14.17
CA ALA A 198 2.86 -15.34 14.04
C ALA A 198 4.26 -15.60 14.61
N SER A 199 5.07 -14.55 14.67
CA SER A 199 6.48 -14.63 14.97
C SER A 199 6.80 -14.00 16.33
N ARG A 200 7.75 -14.56 17.10
CA ARG A 200 8.10 -14.02 18.43
C ARG A 200 9.03 -12.79 18.36
N PHE A 201 9.12 -12.12 17.21
CA PHE A 201 10.15 -11.09 16.94
C PHE A 201 9.98 -9.85 17.81
N CYS A 202 8.79 -9.61 18.35
CA CYS A 202 8.54 -8.48 19.22
C CYS A 202 8.78 -8.77 20.72
N ALA A 203 9.72 -9.67 21.04
CA ALA A 203 10.09 -9.99 22.43
C ALA A 203 10.75 -8.81 23.19
N GLY A 204 11.14 -7.73 22.49
CA GLY A 204 11.77 -6.55 23.08
C GLY A 204 11.36 -5.21 22.47
N CYS A 205 10.27 -5.16 21.70
CA CYS A 205 9.75 -3.90 21.15
C CYS A 205 9.38 -2.93 22.26
N ARG A 206 9.54 -1.63 21.98
CA ARG A 206 9.17 -0.58 22.91
C ARG A 206 8.60 0.62 22.16
N PHE A 207 7.63 1.29 22.75
CA PHE A 207 7.37 2.68 22.40
C PHE A 207 8.54 3.50 22.93
N TYR A 208 9.38 3.96 22.01
CA TYR A 208 10.54 4.81 22.29
C TYR A 208 10.24 6.29 22.04
N ARG A 209 9.15 6.59 21.32
CA ARG A 209 8.72 7.92 20.94
C ARG A 209 7.21 8.06 21.14
N ALA A 210 6.81 9.19 21.72
CA ALA A 210 5.42 9.63 21.77
C ALA A 210 5.41 11.12 21.41
N GLU A 211 4.38 11.56 20.71
CA GLU A 211 4.23 12.96 20.34
C GLU A 211 2.91 13.47 20.90
N SER A 212 2.90 14.72 21.37
CA SER A 212 1.63 15.35 21.72
C SER A 212 0.85 15.62 20.43
N ARG A 213 -0.47 15.82 20.53
CA ARG A 213 -1.31 16.14 19.37
C ARG A 213 -0.86 17.40 18.61
N GLY A 214 -0.14 18.32 19.28
CA GLY A 214 0.27 19.59 18.68
C GLY A 214 -0.91 20.32 18.03
N ASP A 215 -0.62 21.10 16.98
CA ASP A 215 -1.64 21.80 16.18
C ASP A 215 -2.06 20.98 14.94
N SER A 216 -1.43 19.83 14.70
CA SER A 216 -1.65 18.98 13.52
C SER A 216 -2.78 17.97 13.71
N TRP A 217 -3.37 17.87 14.90
CA TRP A 217 -4.44 16.94 15.23
C TRP A 217 -5.52 17.63 16.06
N ASP A 218 -6.79 17.39 15.75
CA ASP A 218 -7.92 17.99 16.46
C ASP A 218 -8.24 17.29 17.80
N SER A 219 -9.30 17.74 18.47
CA SER A 219 -9.77 17.15 19.73
C SER A 219 -10.27 15.70 19.59
N GLU A 220 -10.67 15.29 18.39
CA GLU A 220 -11.14 13.94 18.09
C GLU A 220 -9.99 13.02 17.66
N GLY A 221 -8.82 13.60 17.37
CA GLY A 221 -7.66 12.87 16.88
C GLY A 221 -7.65 12.72 15.36
N ASN A 222 -8.44 13.50 14.63
CA ASN A 222 -8.33 13.62 13.19
C ASN A 222 -7.20 14.58 12.84
N ARG A 223 -6.54 14.35 11.70
CA ARG A 223 -5.43 15.18 11.27
C ARG A 223 -5.94 16.49 10.69
N VAL A 224 -5.38 17.61 11.15
CA VAL A 224 -5.67 18.95 10.63
C VAL A 224 -4.65 19.27 9.54
N GLY A 225 -5.10 19.40 8.29
CA GLY A 225 -4.25 19.67 7.12
C GLY A 225 -3.81 18.41 6.35
N HIS A 226 -3.20 18.61 5.17
CA HIS A 226 -3.03 17.56 4.15
C HIS A 226 -1.62 16.96 3.99
N ASP A 227 -0.61 17.41 4.74
CA ASP A 227 0.78 17.05 4.42
C ASP A 227 1.27 15.78 5.12
N MET A 228 0.93 14.61 4.55
CA MET A 228 1.48 13.31 4.95
C MET A 228 3.01 13.27 4.90
N GLU A 229 3.60 14.01 3.94
CA GLU A 229 5.03 14.08 3.70
C GLU A 229 5.82 14.56 4.93
N ILE A 230 5.25 15.46 5.74
CA ILE A 230 5.90 15.94 6.96
C ILE A 230 5.96 14.82 8.02
N ALA A 231 4.90 14.01 8.16
CA ALA A 231 4.87 12.93 9.14
C ALA A 231 5.89 11.82 8.81
N ASP A 232 6.04 11.47 7.53
CA ASP A 232 7.02 10.47 7.09
C ASP A 232 8.46 10.94 7.33
N ASN A 233 8.74 12.22 7.05
CA ASN A 233 10.05 12.81 7.34
C ASN A 233 10.33 12.84 8.85
N ILE A 234 9.33 13.21 9.66
CA ILE A 234 9.41 13.24 11.11
C ILE A 234 9.66 11.82 11.67
N ALA A 235 9.03 10.78 11.11
CA ALA A 235 9.21 9.38 11.53
C ALA A 235 10.65 8.87 11.33
N GLN A 236 11.39 9.43 10.37
CA GLN A 236 12.80 9.07 10.10
C GLN A 236 13.80 9.76 11.04
N LEU A 237 13.38 10.80 11.78
CA LEU A 237 14.27 11.56 12.64
C LEU A 237 14.75 10.74 13.86
N PRO A 238 16.02 10.90 14.29
CA PRO A 238 16.53 10.22 15.47
C PRO A 238 15.74 10.58 16.72
N THR A 239 15.44 9.61 17.57
CA THR A 239 14.72 9.84 18.83
C THR A 239 15.62 10.43 19.91
N LYS A 240 16.00 11.69 19.73
CA LYS A 240 16.81 12.43 20.70
C LYS A 240 16.13 13.74 21.02
N SER A 241 16.11 14.09 22.31
CA SER A 241 15.51 15.35 22.77
C SER A 241 16.09 16.58 22.06
N GLU A 242 17.39 16.57 21.74
CA GLU A 242 18.07 17.62 20.96
C GLU A 242 17.52 17.82 19.53
N VAL A 243 16.98 16.77 18.89
CA VAL A 243 16.40 16.84 17.55
C VAL A 243 15.01 17.50 17.58
N PHE A 244 14.30 17.38 18.71
CA PHE A 244 12.93 17.85 18.87
C PHE A 244 12.80 19.06 19.80
N SER A 245 13.90 19.71 20.19
CA SER A 245 13.89 20.79 21.18
C SER A 245 13.01 21.99 20.81
N ASN A 246 12.74 22.16 19.51
CA ASN A 246 11.94 23.25 18.95
C ASN A 246 10.55 22.80 18.46
N VAL A 247 10.15 21.55 18.74
CA VAL A 247 8.88 20.96 18.32
C VAL A 247 8.15 20.48 19.59
N PRO A 248 6.82 20.63 19.73
CA PRO A 248 6.06 20.17 20.89
C PRO A 248 5.92 18.63 20.95
N VAL A 249 7.06 17.93 20.95
CA VAL A 249 7.19 16.48 20.98
C VAL A 249 7.96 16.09 22.25
N SER A 250 7.43 15.13 22.99
CA SER A 250 8.05 14.63 24.22
C SER A 250 8.67 13.26 23.98
N VAL A 251 10.00 13.19 23.90
CA VAL A 251 10.71 11.91 23.87
C VAL A 251 10.51 11.20 25.21
N LEU A 252 10.13 9.91 25.19
CA LEU A 252 9.92 9.14 26.40
C LEU A 252 11.25 8.84 27.09
N GLU A 253 11.47 9.39 28.28
CA GLU A 253 12.66 9.11 29.10
C GLU A 253 12.79 7.62 29.44
N LYS A 254 11.65 6.96 29.68
CA LYS A 254 11.54 5.51 29.87
C LYS A 254 10.75 4.91 28.72
N HIS A 255 11.39 4.05 27.93
CA HIS A 255 10.71 3.32 26.87
C HIS A 255 9.69 2.35 27.45
N VAL A 256 8.52 2.26 26.81
CA VAL A 256 7.41 1.38 27.25
C VAL A 256 7.46 0.07 26.47
N PRO A 257 7.75 -1.08 27.09
CA PRO A 257 7.71 -2.36 26.39
C PRO A 257 6.32 -2.64 25.82
N LEU A 258 6.26 -3.20 24.62
CA LEU A 258 5.02 -3.63 24.00
C LEU A 258 5.14 -5.07 23.49
N ARG A 259 4.04 -5.81 23.57
CA ARG A 259 3.92 -7.16 23.02
C ARG A 259 2.69 -7.25 22.14
N PHE A 260 2.84 -7.92 21.00
CA PHE A 260 1.72 -8.22 20.12
C PHE A 260 1.00 -9.48 20.62
N HIS A 261 -0.32 -9.39 20.70
CA HIS A 261 -1.20 -10.47 21.12
C HIS A 261 -2.32 -10.66 20.11
N ARG A 262 -2.64 -11.92 19.82
CA ARG A 262 -3.94 -12.26 19.26
C ARG A 262 -4.97 -12.12 20.38
N ILE A 263 -6.02 -11.34 20.13
CA ILE A 263 -7.15 -11.28 21.05
C ILE A 263 -8.06 -12.42 20.63
N ASN A 264 -8.23 -13.41 21.51
CA ASN A 264 -9.27 -14.41 21.32
C ASN A 264 -10.60 -13.68 21.49
N THR A 265 -11.29 -13.42 20.39
CA THR A 265 -12.72 -13.15 20.42
C THR A 265 -13.38 -14.48 20.78
N SER A 266 -13.63 -14.70 22.07
CA SER A 266 -14.51 -15.78 22.51
C SER A 266 -15.88 -15.57 21.80
N PRO A 267 -16.45 -16.63 21.20
CA PRO A 267 -17.78 -16.57 20.59
C PRO A 267 -18.85 -16.21 21.62
#